data_AF-A0A5S9IS21-F1
#
_entry.id   AF-A0A5S9IS21-F1
#
_cell.length_a   1.000
_cell.length_b   1.000
_cell.length_c   1.000
_cell.angle_alpha   90.00
_cell.angle_beta   90.00
_cell.angle_gamma   90.00
#
_symmetry.space_group_name_H-M   'P 1'
#
loop_
_entity.id
_entity.type
_entity.pdbx_description
1 polymer ?
#
loop_
_entity_poly.entity_id
_entity_poly.type
_entity_poly.pdbx_seq_one_letter_code
_entity_poly.pdbx_strand_id
1 'polypeptide(L)'
;MLNKNILFICAIFLIGGLFAEGDAYPLSHCIVTGKDISHIKRPISYNYKGNDFKFFNMKALKKFKRSVRKYMHKMNEQIIKQQLAHYPMNKCVVSGELLDNHSINIVHKNRLVRLCCKGCVKDFKKKAKSYITELDNIVIHHQKPHYSLTHCVVMDDEALGGAMGEPIDFVHANHLIRFCCDGCIKKFRRNPSKFMKKIQHNHQNKEKHHKQNGHNHNHKHDH
;
A
#
# COMPACT_ATOMS: atom_id res chain seq x y z
N MET A 1 -21.44 36.55 -33.54
CA MET A 1 -21.47 36.71 -32.08
C MET A 1 -22.00 35.42 -31.46
N LEU A 2 -21.14 34.41 -31.22
CA LEU A 2 -21.55 33.17 -30.54
C LEU A 2 -21.14 33.26 -29.06
N ASN A 3 -22.14 33.30 -28.19
CA ASN A 3 -22.00 33.56 -26.77
C ASN A 3 -21.60 32.28 -26.01
N LYS A 4 -20.75 32.46 -25.00
CA LYS A 4 -20.07 31.44 -24.21
C LYS A 4 -21.05 30.77 -23.23
N ASN A 5 -21.36 29.49 -23.44
CA ASN A 5 -21.89 28.64 -22.37
C ASN A 5 -20.77 27.77 -21.79
N ILE A 6 -20.17 28.30 -20.74
CA ILE A 6 -19.29 27.59 -19.81
C ILE A 6 -20.15 26.51 -19.14
N LEU A 7 -19.95 25.26 -19.54
CA LEU A 7 -20.54 24.11 -18.89
C LEU A 7 -19.81 23.88 -17.56
N PHE A 8 -20.35 24.46 -16.49
CA PHE A 8 -20.01 24.14 -15.11
C PHE A 8 -20.47 22.70 -14.84
N ILE A 9 -19.59 21.71 -14.99
CA ILE A 9 -19.87 20.35 -14.56
C ILE A 9 -19.76 20.32 -13.02
N CYS A 10 -20.90 20.52 -12.37
CA CYS A 10 -21.19 20.02 -11.03
C CYS A 10 -21.04 18.49 -11.05
N ALA A 11 -19.96 17.96 -10.47
CA ALA A 11 -19.87 16.53 -10.18
C ALA A 11 -20.56 16.26 -8.84
N ILE A 12 -21.81 15.88 -8.99
CA ILE A 12 -22.78 15.33 -8.05
C ILE A 12 -22.14 14.26 -7.13
N PHE A 13 -22.36 14.42 -5.83
CA PHE A 13 -22.25 13.34 -4.84
C PHE A 13 -23.46 12.41 -5.02
N LEU A 14 -23.29 11.27 -5.70
CA LEU A 14 -24.26 10.16 -5.69
C LEU A 14 -23.52 8.83 -5.45
N ILE A 15 -23.79 8.28 -4.26
CA ILE A 15 -24.07 6.88 -3.92
C ILE A 15 -23.51 5.82 -4.88
N GLY A 16 -22.54 5.06 -4.39
CA GLY A 16 -21.85 3.99 -5.12
C GLY A 16 -20.35 4.16 -4.94
N GLY A 17 -19.79 3.51 -3.91
CA GLY A 17 -18.38 3.63 -3.57
C GLY A 17 -17.49 3.18 -4.72
N LEU A 18 -17.12 4.10 -5.59
CA LEU A 18 -16.02 3.96 -6.53
C LEU A 18 -14.76 3.79 -5.68
N PHE A 19 -14.42 2.54 -5.36
CA PHE A 19 -13.17 2.23 -4.68
C PHE A 19 -12.05 2.86 -5.49
N ALA A 20 -11.36 3.84 -4.91
CA ALA A 20 -10.31 4.57 -5.61
C ALA A 20 -9.35 3.58 -6.27
N GLU A 21 -9.12 3.75 -7.57
CA GLU A 21 -8.32 2.82 -8.36
C GLU A 21 -6.92 2.68 -7.75
N GLY A 22 -6.52 1.47 -7.36
CA GLY A 22 -5.20 1.17 -6.78
C GLY A 22 -5.04 1.42 -5.27
N ASP A 23 -3.78 1.45 -4.84
CA ASP A 23 -3.43 1.55 -3.43
C ASP A 23 -3.62 2.98 -2.90
N ALA A 24 -4.07 3.08 -1.65
CA ALA A 24 -4.06 4.36 -0.94
C ALA A 24 -2.63 4.90 -0.81
N TYR A 25 -2.47 6.19 -0.49
CA TYR A 25 -1.15 6.79 -0.33
C TYR A 25 -0.32 6.08 0.77
N PRO A 26 0.87 5.50 0.46
CA PRO A 26 1.57 4.59 1.37
C PRO A 26 2.60 5.29 2.29
N LEU A 27 2.91 6.57 2.03
CA LEU A 27 3.92 7.30 2.79
C LEU A 27 3.31 7.91 4.06
N SER A 28 4.10 7.97 5.13
CA SER A 28 3.72 8.58 6.42
C SER A 28 3.76 10.11 6.43
N HIS A 29 4.31 10.74 5.39
CA HIS A 29 4.49 12.18 5.31
C HIS A 29 3.93 12.74 4.00
N CYS A 30 3.61 14.03 4.00
CA CYS A 30 3.18 14.73 2.79
C CYS A 30 4.37 14.93 1.84
N ILE A 31 4.32 14.36 0.63
CA ILE A 31 5.44 14.40 -0.34
C ILE A 31 5.91 15.83 -0.69
N VAL A 32 5.00 16.79 -0.59
CA VAL A 32 5.23 18.21 -0.90
C VAL A 32 5.93 18.96 0.22
N THR A 33 5.56 18.70 1.47
CA THR A 33 6.01 19.49 2.63
C THR A 33 6.99 18.76 3.54
N GLY A 34 7.08 17.43 3.44
CA GLY A 34 7.86 16.59 4.35
C GLY A 34 7.22 16.36 5.72
N LYS A 35 6.15 17.10 6.07
CA LYS A 35 5.48 16.96 7.36
C LYS A 35 4.84 15.58 7.50
N ASP A 36 4.99 14.98 8.68
CA ASP A 36 4.27 13.76 9.08
C ASP A 36 2.75 14.01 8.98
N ILE A 37 2.04 13.04 8.43
CA ILE A 37 0.58 13.04 8.32
C ILE A 37 -0.05 11.83 9.00
N SER A 38 0.75 10.96 9.62
CA SER A 38 0.24 9.75 10.29
C SER A 38 -0.67 10.06 11.49
N HIS A 39 -0.50 11.21 12.13
CA HIS A 39 -1.36 11.69 13.21
C HIS A 39 -2.64 12.41 12.73
N ILE A 40 -2.72 12.80 11.45
CA ILE A 40 -3.86 13.56 10.92
C ILE A 40 -5.01 12.61 10.61
N LYS A 41 -6.14 12.75 11.32
CA LYS A 41 -7.32 11.86 11.15
C LYS A 41 -7.82 11.79 9.70
N ARG A 42 -7.84 12.94 9.00
CA ARG A 42 -8.30 13.06 7.61
C ARG A 42 -7.39 14.02 6.83
N PRO A 43 -6.24 13.56 6.31
CA PRO A 43 -5.42 14.36 5.41
C PRO A 43 -6.20 14.71 4.14
N ILE A 44 -5.82 15.81 3.49
CA ILE A 44 -6.44 16.20 2.21
C ILE A 44 -6.07 15.16 1.15
N SER A 45 -7.07 14.56 0.51
CA SER A 45 -6.87 13.55 -0.54
C SER A 45 -6.93 14.18 -1.92
N TYR A 46 -6.13 13.67 -2.86
CA TYR A 46 -6.28 13.96 -4.29
C TYR A 46 -5.89 12.73 -5.09
N ASN A 47 -6.76 12.29 -5.99
CA ASN A 47 -6.40 11.25 -6.95
C ASN A 47 -5.89 11.91 -8.24
N TYR A 48 -4.75 11.44 -8.73
CA TYR A 48 -4.22 11.85 -10.03
C TYR A 48 -3.85 10.61 -10.84
N LYS A 49 -4.65 10.34 -11.89
CA LYS A 49 -4.47 9.19 -12.80
C LYS A 49 -4.38 7.85 -12.06
N GLY A 50 -5.22 7.65 -11.05
CA GLY A 50 -5.25 6.44 -10.22
C GLY A 50 -4.20 6.43 -9.10
N ASN A 51 -3.31 7.41 -8.98
CA ASN A 51 -2.44 7.52 -7.81
C ASN A 51 -3.13 8.36 -6.74
N ASP A 52 -3.32 7.80 -5.55
CA ASP A 52 -3.82 8.55 -4.39
C ASP A 52 -2.70 9.35 -3.74
N PHE A 53 -2.94 10.62 -3.48
CA PHE A 53 -2.04 11.51 -2.74
C PHE A 53 -2.73 12.02 -1.48
N LYS A 54 -1.95 12.15 -0.40
CA LYS A 54 -2.39 12.79 0.84
C LYS A 54 -1.52 14.01 1.15
N PHE A 55 -2.16 15.10 1.55
CA PHE A 55 -1.52 16.37 1.84
C PHE A 55 -1.80 16.84 3.25
N PHE A 56 -0.78 17.46 3.83
CA PHE A 56 -0.86 18.10 5.14
C PHE A 56 -1.86 19.27 5.16
N ASN A 57 -1.92 20.07 4.08
CA ASN A 57 -2.83 21.21 3.97
C ASN A 57 -3.14 21.58 2.49
N MET A 58 -4.06 22.52 2.28
CA MET A 58 -4.47 22.97 0.94
C MET A 58 -3.35 23.68 0.17
N LYS A 59 -2.41 24.35 0.86
CA LYS A 59 -1.24 24.98 0.21
C LYS A 59 -0.35 23.91 -0.45
N ALA A 60 -0.15 22.77 0.21
CA ALA A 60 0.59 21.64 -0.33
C ALA A 60 -0.10 21.06 -1.58
N LEU A 61 -1.43 20.88 -1.57
CA LEU A 61 -2.18 20.45 -2.75
C LEU A 61 -2.04 21.44 -3.92
N LYS A 62 -2.14 22.75 -3.66
CA LYS A 62 -1.94 23.78 -4.70
C LYS A 62 -0.51 23.72 -5.29
N LYS A 63 0.51 23.55 -4.45
CA LYS A 63 1.91 23.40 -4.89
C LYS A 63 2.11 22.10 -5.68
N PHE A 64 1.46 21.00 -5.29
CA PHE A 64 1.47 19.76 -6.05
C PHE A 64 0.94 19.96 -7.47
N LYS A 65 -0.25 20.57 -7.60
CA LYS A 65 -0.89 20.80 -8.91
C LYS A 65 -0.04 21.65 -9.87
N ARG A 66 0.81 22.54 -9.35
CA ARG A 66 1.75 23.34 -10.15
C ARG A 66 2.99 22.56 -10.62
N SER A 67 3.31 21.42 -10.02
CA SER A 67 4.54 20.67 -10.32
C SER A 67 4.33 19.15 -10.19
N VAL A 68 3.25 18.64 -10.80
CA VAL A 68 2.80 17.24 -10.64
C VAL A 68 3.92 16.25 -10.98
N ARG A 69 4.62 16.44 -12.11
CA ARG A 69 5.71 15.55 -12.54
C ARG A 69 6.82 15.41 -11.50
N LYS A 70 7.25 16.54 -10.90
CA LYS A 70 8.28 16.58 -9.84
C LYS A 70 7.87 15.73 -8.63
N TYR A 71 6.65 15.91 -8.14
CA TYR A 71 6.20 15.17 -6.95
C TYR A 71 5.83 13.72 -7.24
N MET A 72 5.39 13.41 -8.46
CA MET A 72 5.19 12.03 -8.90
C MET A 72 6.52 11.27 -8.96
N HIS A 73 7.58 11.86 -9.52
CA HIS A 73 8.91 11.28 -9.50
C HIS A 73 9.38 11.02 -8.07
N LYS A 74 9.36 12.07 -7.24
CA LYS A 74 9.78 12.00 -5.83
C LYS A 74 8.99 10.94 -5.05
N MET A 75 7.68 10.83 -5.28
CA MET A 75 6.85 9.83 -4.62
C MET A 75 7.21 8.41 -5.09
N ASN A 76 7.39 8.21 -6.39
CA ASN A 76 7.72 6.90 -6.95
C ASN A 76 9.06 6.37 -6.42
N GLU A 77 10.08 7.22 -6.32
CA GLU A 77 11.37 6.85 -5.72
C GLU A 77 11.21 6.36 -4.28
N GLN A 78 10.40 7.07 -3.49
CA GLN A 78 10.15 6.68 -2.10
C GLN A 78 9.31 5.42 -1.98
N ILE A 79 8.32 5.22 -2.86
CA ILE A 79 7.53 3.99 -2.93
C ILE A 79 8.42 2.79 -3.28
N ILE A 80 9.29 2.93 -4.28
CA ILE A 80 10.25 1.89 -4.65
C ILE A 80 11.12 1.55 -3.43
N LYS A 81 11.73 2.56 -2.80
CA LYS A 81 12.56 2.34 -1.60
C LYS A 81 11.80 1.65 -0.46
N GLN A 82 10.55 2.03 -0.23
CA GLN A 82 9.71 1.47 0.85
C GLN A 82 9.29 0.02 0.57
N GLN A 83 8.89 -0.29 -0.66
CA GLN A 83 8.24 -1.56 -0.99
C GLN A 83 9.21 -2.62 -1.51
N LEU A 84 10.41 -2.24 -1.97
CA LEU A 84 11.36 -3.17 -2.59
C LEU A 84 11.81 -4.28 -1.62
N ALA A 85 12.03 -3.95 -0.35
CA ALA A 85 12.46 -4.90 0.68
C ALA A 85 11.41 -5.98 1.01
N HIS A 86 10.13 -5.72 0.69
CA HIS A 86 9.01 -6.63 0.98
C HIS A 86 8.29 -7.06 -0.30
N TYR A 87 8.96 -6.97 -1.45
CA TYR A 87 8.37 -7.41 -2.71
C TYR A 87 8.13 -8.93 -2.66
N PRO A 88 6.94 -9.43 -3.06
CA PRO A 88 6.45 -10.74 -2.60
C PRO A 88 7.06 -11.94 -3.34
N MET A 89 7.91 -11.72 -4.35
CA MET A 89 8.46 -12.77 -5.20
C MET A 89 9.78 -12.35 -5.87
N ASN A 90 10.56 -13.33 -6.30
CA ASN A 90 11.79 -13.14 -7.08
C ASN A 90 11.61 -13.39 -8.59
N LYS A 91 10.36 -13.50 -9.06
CA LYS A 91 10.02 -13.70 -10.48
C LYS A 91 9.20 -12.52 -11.02
N CYS A 92 9.30 -12.26 -12.31
CA CYS A 92 8.51 -11.25 -12.99
C CYS A 92 7.05 -11.71 -13.05
N VAL A 93 6.12 -10.87 -12.60
CA VAL A 93 4.68 -11.17 -12.64
C VAL A 93 4.12 -11.28 -14.07
N VAL A 94 4.88 -10.84 -15.08
CA VAL A 94 4.45 -10.89 -16.48
C VAL A 94 4.97 -12.14 -17.20
N SER A 95 6.28 -12.40 -17.11
CA SER A 95 6.92 -13.50 -17.85
C SER A 95 7.21 -14.74 -17.00
N GLY A 96 7.23 -14.63 -15.68
CA GLY A 96 7.69 -15.68 -14.76
C GLY A 96 9.21 -15.83 -14.67
N GLU A 97 9.99 -15.07 -15.44
CA GLU A 97 11.46 -15.08 -15.39
C GLU A 97 12.00 -14.49 -14.08
N LEU A 98 13.23 -14.88 -13.70
CA LEU A 98 13.86 -14.37 -12.47
C LEU A 98 14.09 -12.86 -12.53
N LEU A 99 13.90 -12.20 -11.38
CA LEU A 99 14.22 -10.81 -11.15
C LEU A 99 15.62 -10.70 -10.54
N ASP A 100 16.38 -9.75 -11.04
CA ASP A 100 17.75 -9.45 -10.67
C ASP A 100 17.96 -7.94 -10.49
N ASN A 101 19.22 -7.50 -10.53
CA ASN A 101 19.61 -6.09 -10.48
C ASN A 101 19.35 -5.30 -11.78
N HIS A 102 19.15 -5.97 -12.92
CA HIS A 102 18.78 -5.34 -14.20
C HIS A 102 17.28 -5.15 -14.35
N SER A 103 16.49 -5.74 -13.46
CA SER A 103 15.04 -5.65 -13.46
C SER A 103 14.54 -4.22 -13.29
N ILE A 104 13.45 -3.92 -13.98
CA ILE A 104 12.80 -2.62 -14.01
C ILE A 104 11.74 -2.53 -12.90
N ASN A 105 11.91 -1.56 -12.02
CA ASN A 105 10.91 -1.19 -11.03
C ASN A 105 9.98 -0.13 -11.61
N ILE A 106 8.68 -0.37 -11.58
CA ILE A 106 7.65 0.62 -11.91
C ILE A 106 6.71 0.83 -10.73
N VAL A 107 6.09 2.00 -10.66
CA VAL A 107 5.00 2.27 -9.71
C VAL A 107 3.70 2.39 -10.47
N HIS A 108 2.75 1.49 -10.19
CA HIS A 108 1.41 1.48 -10.75
C HIS A 108 0.40 1.81 -9.66
N LYS A 109 -0.21 3.00 -9.70
CA LYS A 109 -1.27 3.41 -8.76
C LYS A 109 -0.87 3.14 -7.30
N ASN A 110 0.28 3.71 -6.90
CA ASN A 110 0.95 3.55 -5.60
C ASN A 110 1.52 2.16 -5.24
N ARG A 111 1.43 1.16 -6.13
CA ARG A 111 2.02 -0.17 -5.95
C ARG A 111 3.33 -0.31 -6.72
N LEU A 112 4.38 -0.79 -6.06
CA LEU A 112 5.60 -1.25 -6.73
C LEU A 112 5.32 -2.55 -7.49
N VAL A 113 5.75 -2.60 -8.75
CA VAL A 113 5.80 -3.81 -9.58
C VAL A 113 7.20 -3.94 -10.16
N ARG A 114 7.77 -5.14 -10.10
CA ARG A 114 9.10 -5.45 -10.65
C ARG A 114 8.96 -6.32 -11.89
N LEU A 115 9.66 -5.94 -12.96
CA LEU A 115 9.55 -6.55 -14.28
C LEU A 115 10.95 -6.81 -14.85
N CYS A 116 11.18 -7.96 -15.49
CA CYS A 116 12.51 -8.32 -15.97
C CYS A 116 13.00 -7.41 -17.12
N CYS A 117 12.09 -6.90 -17.96
CA CYS A 117 12.48 -6.18 -19.18
C CYS A 117 11.45 -5.13 -19.66
N LYS A 118 11.85 -4.31 -20.64
CA LYS A 118 10.99 -3.29 -21.26
C LYS A 118 9.77 -3.89 -21.98
N GLY A 119 9.88 -5.11 -22.50
CA GLY A 119 8.76 -5.85 -23.09
C GLY A 119 7.66 -6.10 -22.05
N CYS A 120 8.05 -6.65 -20.90
CA CYS A 120 7.13 -6.86 -19.77
C CYS A 120 6.48 -5.57 -19.27
N VAL A 121 7.17 -4.42 -19.31
CA VAL A 121 6.55 -3.12 -18.99
C VAL A 121 5.42 -2.78 -19.97
N LYS A 122 5.58 -3.07 -21.26
CA LYS A 122 4.54 -2.83 -22.26
C LYS A 122 3.34 -3.75 -22.03
N ASP A 123 3.58 -5.04 -21.78
CA ASP A 123 2.51 -6.01 -21.58
C ASP A 123 1.78 -5.80 -20.25
N PHE A 124 2.51 -5.45 -19.19
CA PHE A 124 1.92 -5.01 -17.94
C PHE A 124 0.93 -3.86 -18.16
N LYS A 125 1.29 -2.83 -18.92
CA LYS A 125 0.41 -1.68 -19.18
C LYS A 125 -0.89 -2.07 -19.91
N LYS A 126 -0.86 -3.07 -20.79
CA LYS A 126 -2.04 -3.56 -21.52
C LYS A 126 -3.01 -4.31 -20.59
N LYS A 127 -2.49 -5.05 -19.60
CA LYS A 127 -3.27 -5.95 -18.74
C LYS A 127 -3.04 -5.69 -17.24
N ALA A 128 -2.86 -4.42 -16.86
CA ALA A 128 -2.40 -4.05 -15.51
C ALA A 128 -3.29 -4.63 -14.40
N LYS A 129 -4.62 -4.62 -14.59
CA LYS A 129 -5.57 -5.20 -13.62
C LYS A 129 -5.28 -6.68 -13.35
N SER A 130 -5.06 -7.48 -14.40
CA SER A 130 -4.79 -8.92 -14.27
C SER A 130 -3.51 -9.18 -13.47
N TYR A 131 -2.42 -8.50 -13.82
CA TYR A 131 -1.14 -8.68 -13.14
C TYR A 131 -1.13 -8.14 -11.71
N ILE A 132 -1.89 -7.09 -11.41
CA ILE A 132 -2.07 -6.63 -10.03
C ILE A 132 -2.87 -7.65 -9.22
N THR A 133 -3.94 -8.23 -9.79
CA THR A 133 -4.70 -9.30 -9.12
C THR A 133 -3.84 -10.53 -8.86
N GLU A 134 -3.02 -10.94 -9.83
CA GLU A 134 -2.05 -12.02 -9.65
C GLU A 134 -1.04 -11.70 -8.55
N LEU A 135 -0.48 -10.49 -8.53
CA LEU A 135 0.45 -10.04 -7.49
C LEU A 135 -0.21 -10.05 -6.11
N ASP A 136 -1.46 -9.60 -6.00
CA ASP A 136 -2.21 -9.62 -4.74
C ASP A 136 -2.45 -11.05 -4.25
N ASN A 137 -2.79 -11.99 -5.14
CA ASN A 137 -2.94 -13.41 -4.79
C ASN A 137 -1.62 -14.00 -4.27
N ILE A 138 -0.48 -13.67 -4.88
CA ILE A 138 0.84 -14.10 -4.42
C ILE A 138 1.15 -13.51 -3.03
N VAL A 139 0.85 -12.24 -2.80
CA VAL A 139 1.01 -11.61 -1.48
C VAL A 139 0.17 -12.34 -0.43
N ILE A 140 -1.11 -12.60 -0.72
CA ILE A 140 -2.02 -13.30 0.20
C ILE A 140 -1.48 -14.69 0.49
N HIS A 141 -1.12 -15.45 -0.55
CA HIS A 141 -0.62 -16.82 -0.40
C HIS A 141 0.64 -16.88 0.49
N HIS A 142 1.60 -15.98 0.29
CA HIS A 142 2.85 -15.98 1.07
C HIS A 142 2.68 -15.41 2.48
N GLN A 143 1.83 -14.39 2.67
CA GLN A 143 1.76 -13.67 3.95
C GLN A 143 0.67 -14.19 4.89
N LYS A 144 -0.42 -14.76 4.37
CA LYS A 144 -1.55 -15.22 5.19
C LYS A 144 -1.18 -16.30 6.21
N PRO A 145 -0.36 -17.32 5.89
CA PRO A 145 0.07 -18.32 6.88
C PRO A 145 0.87 -17.75 8.05
N HIS A 146 1.51 -16.60 7.85
CA HIS A 146 2.36 -15.93 8.84
C HIS A 146 1.71 -14.66 9.43
N TYR A 147 0.44 -14.42 9.13
CA TYR A 147 -0.27 -13.22 9.57
C TYR A 147 -0.49 -13.26 11.08
N SER A 148 0.09 -12.29 11.80
CA SER A 148 0.22 -12.36 13.25
C SER A 148 -0.88 -11.65 14.05
N LEU A 149 -1.65 -10.77 13.41
CA LEU A 149 -2.68 -10.01 14.12
C LEU A 149 -3.92 -10.89 14.30
N THR A 150 -4.40 -10.97 15.54
CA THR A 150 -5.66 -11.64 15.91
C THR A 150 -6.85 -10.69 15.89
N HIS A 151 -6.60 -9.39 15.97
CA HIS A 151 -7.63 -8.34 15.98
C HIS A 151 -7.48 -7.40 14.78
N CYS A 152 -8.58 -6.75 14.41
CA CYS A 152 -8.61 -5.79 13.31
C CYS A 152 -7.73 -4.57 13.62
N VAL A 153 -6.79 -4.23 12.73
CA VAL A 153 -5.86 -3.09 12.94
C VAL A 153 -6.56 -1.72 13.08
N VAL A 154 -7.82 -1.62 12.64
CA VAL A 154 -8.63 -0.39 12.66
C VAL A 154 -9.58 -0.33 13.87
N MET A 155 -9.94 -1.48 14.41
CA MET A 155 -10.83 -1.69 15.56
C MET A 155 -10.19 -2.77 16.44
N ASP A 156 -9.38 -2.33 17.40
CA ASP A 156 -8.49 -3.23 18.14
C ASP A 156 -9.26 -4.21 19.04
N ASP A 157 -10.52 -3.92 19.39
CA ASP A 157 -11.39 -4.79 20.20
C ASP A 157 -12.14 -5.85 19.38
N GLU A 158 -12.02 -5.83 18.05
CA GLU A 158 -12.71 -6.77 17.17
C GLU A 158 -11.76 -7.88 16.71
N ALA A 159 -12.05 -9.12 17.12
CA ALA A 159 -11.32 -10.31 16.69
C ALA A 159 -11.56 -10.61 15.20
N LEU A 160 -10.50 -10.95 14.48
CA LEU A 160 -10.59 -11.42 13.10
C LEU A 160 -11.13 -12.86 13.09
N GLY A 161 -12.23 -13.11 12.37
CA GLY A 161 -12.91 -14.41 12.37
C GLY A 161 -13.90 -14.57 13.53
N GLY A 162 -14.19 -13.50 14.26
CA GLY A 162 -15.15 -13.47 15.37
C GLY A 162 -16.57 -13.11 14.93
N ALA A 163 -17.22 -12.22 15.69
CA ALA A 163 -18.61 -11.82 15.48
C ALA A 163 -18.88 -11.19 14.11
N MET A 164 -17.87 -10.55 13.52
CA MET A 164 -17.95 -9.96 12.18
C MET A 164 -17.69 -10.94 11.03
N GLY A 165 -17.47 -12.23 11.32
CA GLY A 165 -17.30 -13.29 10.32
C GLY A 165 -15.88 -13.38 9.73
N GLU A 166 -15.79 -14.02 8.56
CA GLU A 166 -14.51 -14.25 7.89
C GLU A 166 -13.78 -12.94 7.55
N PRO A 167 -12.48 -12.80 7.91
CA PRO A 167 -11.73 -11.60 7.62
C PRO A 167 -11.58 -11.35 6.13
N ILE A 168 -11.68 -10.08 5.74
CA ILE A 168 -11.43 -9.61 4.39
C ILE A 168 -9.92 -9.42 4.21
N ASP A 169 -9.33 -10.21 3.31
CA ASP A 169 -7.94 -10.06 2.90
C ASP A 169 -7.81 -8.87 1.95
N PHE A 170 -6.96 -7.90 2.30
CA PHE A 170 -6.74 -6.68 1.55
C PHE A 170 -5.25 -6.42 1.39
N VAL A 171 -4.79 -6.29 0.14
CA VAL A 171 -3.38 -6.02 -0.14
C VAL A 171 -3.16 -4.52 -0.33
N HIS A 172 -2.15 -4.00 0.37
CA HIS A 172 -1.72 -2.61 0.27
C HIS A 172 -0.19 -2.54 0.28
N ALA A 173 0.40 -1.88 -0.72
CA ALA A 173 1.84 -1.66 -0.80
C ALA A 173 2.66 -2.96 -0.68
N ASN A 174 2.17 -4.06 -1.29
CA ASN A 174 2.71 -5.43 -1.18
C ASN A 174 2.63 -6.06 0.23
N HIS A 175 1.77 -5.56 1.11
CA HIS A 175 1.47 -6.16 2.40
C HIS A 175 0.03 -6.65 2.46
N LEU A 176 -0.17 -7.85 3.01
CA LEU A 176 -1.48 -8.34 3.42
C LEU A 176 -1.93 -7.60 4.68
N ILE A 177 -3.16 -7.13 4.66
CA ILE A 177 -3.87 -6.57 5.81
C ILE A 177 -5.23 -7.26 5.87
N ARG A 178 -5.60 -7.78 7.03
CA ARG A 178 -6.90 -8.45 7.22
C ARG A 178 -7.82 -7.54 8.04
N PHE A 179 -9.05 -7.36 7.57
CA PHE A 179 -10.06 -6.50 8.20
C PHE A 179 -11.31 -7.30 8.57
N CYS A 180 -11.97 -6.89 9.65
CA CYS A 180 -13.26 -7.46 10.03
C CYS A 180 -14.43 -7.00 9.14
N CYS A 181 -14.32 -5.87 8.44
CA CYS A 181 -15.40 -5.34 7.61
C CYS A 181 -14.95 -4.27 6.59
N ASP A 182 -15.78 -3.99 5.60
CA ASP A 182 -15.56 -2.94 4.60
C ASP A 182 -15.42 -1.53 5.20
N GLY A 183 -16.10 -1.28 6.32
CA GLY A 183 -15.98 -0.02 7.06
C GLY A 183 -14.55 0.23 7.52
N CYS A 184 -13.85 -0.84 7.95
CA CYS A 184 -12.46 -0.77 8.35
C CYS A 184 -11.53 -0.49 7.16
N ILE A 185 -11.77 -1.09 5.99
CA ILE A 185 -11.04 -0.76 4.75
C ILE A 185 -11.20 0.72 4.41
N LYS A 186 -12.43 1.26 4.45
CA LYS A 186 -12.69 2.69 4.19
C LYS A 186 -11.95 3.59 5.18
N LYS A 187 -11.89 3.22 6.46
CA LYS A 187 -11.17 3.98 7.50
C LYS A 187 -9.64 3.87 7.32
N PHE A 188 -9.13 2.70 6.94
CA PHE A 188 -7.73 2.50 6.59
C PHE A 188 -7.30 3.40 5.42
N ARG A 189 -8.04 3.38 4.30
CA ARG A 189 -7.73 4.17 3.09
C ARG A 189 -7.71 5.69 3.32
N ARG A 190 -8.33 6.20 4.40
CA ARG A 190 -8.27 7.63 4.76
C ARG A 190 -6.89 8.04 5.27
N ASN A 191 -6.22 7.17 6.03
CA ASN A 191 -4.85 7.39 6.48
C ASN A 191 -4.15 6.04 6.73
N PRO A 192 -3.62 5.38 5.67
CA PRO A 192 -2.97 4.08 5.79
C PRO A 192 -1.80 4.10 6.76
N SER A 193 -0.99 5.16 6.71
CA SER A 193 0.23 5.29 7.51
C SER A 193 -0.01 5.25 9.02
N LYS A 194 -1.20 5.69 9.49
CA LYS A 194 -1.60 5.56 10.90
C LYS A 194 -1.65 4.10 11.35
N PHE A 195 -2.15 3.22 10.48
CA PHE A 195 -2.38 1.81 10.78
C PHE A 195 -1.17 0.94 10.44
N MET A 196 -0.43 1.26 9.38
CA MET A 196 0.77 0.49 8.97
C MET A 196 1.84 0.43 10.07
N LYS A 197 1.98 1.49 10.90
CA LYS A 197 2.85 1.48 12.08
C LYS A 197 2.49 0.34 13.06
N LYS A 198 1.21 0.09 13.30
CA LYS A 198 0.75 -0.99 14.19
C LYS A 198 1.08 -2.38 13.63
N ILE A 199 1.03 -2.55 12.31
CA ILE A 199 1.34 -3.82 11.66
C ILE A 199 2.85 -4.12 11.77
N GLN A 200 3.70 -3.15 11.44
CA GLN A 200 5.16 -3.31 11.46
C GLN A 200 5.73 -3.57 12.86
N HIS A 201 5.23 -2.90 13.90
CA HIS A 201 5.68 -3.16 15.28
C HIS A 201 5.43 -4.61 15.73
N ASN A 202 4.33 -5.23 15.28
CA ASN A 202 4.03 -6.62 15.62
C ASN A 202 4.97 -7.63 14.94
N HIS A 203 5.44 -7.34 13.71
CA HIS A 203 6.46 -8.16 13.06
C HIS A 203 7.84 -8.04 13.75
N GLN A 204 8.24 -6.82 14.14
CA GLN A 204 9.54 -6.57 14.80
C GLN A 204 9.64 -7.17 16.20
N ASN A 205 8.54 -7.19 16.97
CA ASN A 205 8.53 -7.81 18.29
C ASN A 205 8.70 -9.35 18.22
N LYS A 206 8.20 -9.99 17.15
CA LYS A 206 8.40 -11.43 16.92
C LYS A 206 9.83 -11.78 16.53
N GLU A 207 10.49 -11.00 15.69
CA GLU A 207 11.90 -11.23 15.34
C GLU A 207 12.83 -11.12 16.55
N LYS A 208 12.52 -10.22 17.50
CA LYS A 208 13.26 -10.08 18.75
C LYS A 208 13.02 -11.26 19.70
N HIS A 209 11.76 -11.69 19.88
CA HIS A 209 11.44 -12.86 20.70
C HIS A 209 11.99 -14.18 20.13
N HIS A 210 12.03 -14.34 18.81
CA HIS A 210 12.60 -15.53 18.17
C HIS A 210 14.13 -15.58 18.31
N LYS A 211 14.81 -14.43 18.27
CA LYS A 211 16.26 -14.35 18.52
C LYS A 211 16.63 -14.59 20.00
N GLN A 212 15.78 -14.21 20.94
CA GLN A 212 16.02 -14.44 22.37
C GLN A 212 15.80 -15.90 22.79
N ASN A 213 14.85 -16.60 22.15
CA ASN A 213 14.59 -18.03 22.43
C ASN A 213 15.57 -18.99 21.73
N GLY A 214 16.47 -18.49 20.87
CA GLY A 214 17.49 -19.26 20.16
C GLY A 214 18.86 -19.33 20.84
N HIS A 215 19.00 -18.83 22.08
CA HIS A 215 20.24 -18.87 22.88
C HIS A 215 20.04 -19.66 24.17
N ASN A 216 19.59 -20.91 24.08
CA ASN A 216 19.69 -21.85 25.19
C ASN A 216 20.53 -23.06 24.77
N HIS A 217 21.84 -22.85 24.68
CA HIS A 217 22.80 -23.95 24.55
C HIS A 217 23.08 -24.55 25.93
N ASN A 218 22.36 -25.64 26.19
CA ASN A 218 22.81 -26.88 26.81
C ASN A 218 24.25 -26.86 27.39
N HIS A 219 24.40 -26.55 28.67
CA HIS A 219 25.58 -26.92 29.44
C HIS A 219 25.38 -28.34 29.98
N LYS A 220 25.96 -29.32 29.29
CA LYS A 220 26.29 -30.61 29.90
C LYS A 220 27.44 -30.38 30.88
N HIS A 221 27.19 -30.68 32.15
CA HIS A 221 28.24 -30.89 33.14
C HIS A 221 28.63 -32.37 33.08
N ASP A 222 29.85 -32.64 32.63
CA ASP A 222 30.52 -33.91 32.89
C ASP A 222 31.26 -33.77 34.23
N HIS A 223 31.06 -34.77 35.10
CA HIS A 223 31.83 -35.03 36.32
C HIS A 223 32.63 -36.31 36.13
#